data_AF-E6X4V4-F1
#
_entry.id   AF-E6X4V4-F1
#
_cell.length_a   1.000
_cell.length_b   1.000
_cell.length_c   1.000
_cell.angle_alpha   90.00
_cell.angle_beta   90.00
_cell.angle_gamma   90.00
#
_symmetry.space_group_name_H-M   'P 1'
#
loop_
_entity.id
_entity.type
_entity.pdbx_description
1 polymer ?
#
loop_
_entity_poly.entity_id
_entity_poly.type
_entity_poly.pdbx_seq_one_letter_code
_entity_poly.pdbx_strand_id
1 'polypeptide(L)'
;MLENLIVESLEELPLLFNKNYIAFIAEKTRSITVDDQEFTLYTAEELSAKITIDGLVVSNVYALKGYVKTIKEFLGPNTMDQKGNQFSMLMLAASKVIGHDNGNLLFLDAHDSKSIYIFHPDGGDLTKTKLKLNTIIKNA
;
A
#
# COMPACT_ATOMS: atom_id res chain seq x y z
N MET A 1 -21.85 1.37 2.62
CA MET A 1 -21.38 2.75 2.88
C MET A 1 -20.32 3.06 1.84
N LEU A 2 -20.35 4.25 1.21
CA LEU A 2 -19.22 4.74 0.44
C LEU A 2 -18.10 5.04 1.44
N GLU A 3 -17.10 4.17 1.53
CA GLU A 3 -15.86 4.50 2.24
C GLU A 3 -15.24 5.70 1.53
N ASN A 4 -14.90 6.75 2.29
CA ASN A 4 -14.18 7.89 1.74
C ASN A 4 -12.80 7.41 1.27
N LEU A 5 -12.57 7.42 -0.04
CA LEU A 5 -11.30 7.00 -0.66
C LEU A 5 -10.35 8.17 -0.90
N ILE A 6 -10.69 9.33 -0.35
CA ILE A 6 -9.94 10.55 -0.47
C ILE A 6 -9.54 11.00 0.93
N VAL A 7 -8.24 11.23 1.10
CA VAL A 7 -7.71 11.96 2.24
C VAL A 7 -7.83 13.44 1.91
N GLU A 8 -8.71 14.16 2.62
CA GLU A 8 -8.97 15.58 2.32
C GLU A 8 -8.01 16.50 3.09
N SER A 9 -7.40 16.01 4.18
CA SER A 9 -6.39 16.73 4.96
C SER A 9 -5.25 15.83 5.44
N LEU A 10 -4.04 16.38 5.53
CA LEU A 10 -2.87 15.70 6.11
C LEU A 10 -3.08 15.31 7.59
N GLU A 11 -3.99 15.99 8.28
CA GLU A 11 -4.38 15.68 9.67
C GLU A 11 -5.07 14.32 9.82
N GLU A 12 -5.57 13.73 8.73
CA GLU A 12 -6.17 12.39 8.74
C GLU A 12 -5.12 11.28 8.70
N LEU A 13 -3.93 11.52 8.16
CA LEU A 13 -2.90 10.49 7.98
C LEU A 13 -2.46 9.82 9.29
N PRO A 14 -2.30 10.54 10.42
CA PRO A 14 -2.03 9.93 11.73
C PRO A 14 -3.10 8.94 12.20
N LEU A 15 -4.33 9.00 11.67
CA LEU A 15 -5.40 8.05 11.99
C LEU A 15 -5.26 6.75 11.17
N LEU A 16 -4.57 6.80 10.03
CA LEU A 16 -4.42 5.68 9.10
C LEU A 16 -3.18 4.83 9.38
N PHE A 17 -2.19 5.40 10.06
CA PHE A 17 -0.88 4.80 10.24
C PHE A 17 -0.39 4.84 11.68
N ASN A 18 0.61 4.01 11.97
CA ASN A 18 1.36 4.13 13.20
C ASN A 18 2.05 5.51 13.29
N LYS A 19 1.93 6.19 14.44
CA LYS A 19 2.55 7.51 14.67
C LYS A 19 4.05 7.56 14.36
N ASN A 20 4.78 6.47 14.63
CA ASN A 20 6.22 6.40 14.37
C ASN A 20 6.51 6.32 12.87
N TYR A 21 5.61 5.72 12.08
CA TYR A 21 5.72 5.71 10.63
C TYR A 21 5.50 7.10 10.04
N ILE A 22 4.46 7.82 10.50
CA ILE A 22 4.19 9.19 10.06
C ILE A 22 5.39 10.10 10.36
N ALA A 23 5.92 10.05 11.58
CA ALA A 23 7.12 10.82 11.93
C ALA A 23 8.32 10.45 11.05
N PHE A 24 8.49 9.15 10.78
CA PHE A 24 9.59 8.64 9.95
C PHE A 24 9.54 9.20 8.52
N ILE A 25 8.37 9.24 7.87
CA ILE A 25 8.24 9.77 6.49
C ILE A 25 8.17 11.31 6.41
N ALA A 26 7.96 12.01 7.54
CA ALA A 26 7.83 13.46 7.55
C ALA A 26 9.18 14.20 7.39
N GLU A 27 10.29 13.57 7.75
CA GLU A 27 11.60 14.25 7.78
C GLU A 27 12.18 14.51 6.39
N LYS A 28 12.02 13.55 5.48
CA LYS A 28 12.55 13.57 4.11
C LYS A 28 11.96 12.41 3.31
N THR A 29 12.05 12.49 1.99
CA THR A 29 11.86 11.32 1.11
C THR A 29 12.83 10.21 1.53
N ARG A 30 12.31 8.98 1.60
CA ARG A 30 13.09 7.80 1.98
C ARG A 30 12.92 6.72 0.93
N SER A 31 14.00 5.96 0.74
CA SER A 31 13.96 4.71 -0.01
C SER A 31 14.30 3.55 0.92
N ILE A 32 13.74 2.39 0.64
CA ILE A 32 14.09 1.14 1.31
C ILE A 32 14.34 0.04 0.30
N THR A 33 15.29 -0.84 0.61
CA THR A 33 15.55 -2.03 -0.19
C THR A 33 14.69 -3.19 0.31
N VAL A 34 13.91 -3.78 -0.58
CA VAL A 34 13.03 -4.93 -0.35
C VAL A 34 13.41 -6.00 -1.36
N ASP A 35 13.98 -7.12 -0.90
CA ASP A 35 14.37 -8.25 -1.75
C ASP A 35 15.15 -7.81 -3.02
N ASP A 36 16.20 -6.99 -2.81
CA ASP A 36 17.09 -6.40 -3.83
C ASP A 36 16.48 -5.35 -4.77
N GLN A 37 15.23 -4.95 -4.53
CA GLN A 37 14.54 -3.86 -5.23
C GLN A 37 14.44 -2.61 -4.33
N GLU A 38 14.74 -1.44 -4.87
CA GLU A 38 14.62 -0.18 -4.13
C GLU A 38 13.22 0.41 -4.30
N PHE A 39 12.54 0.67 -3.20
CA PHE A 39 11.21 1.30 -3.17
C PHE A 39 11.31 2.69 -2.57
N THR A 40 10.71 3.67 -3.23
CA THR A 40 10.52 5.01 -2.68
C THR A 40 9.27 5.01 -1.81
N LEU A 41 9.41 5.44 -0.56
CA LEU A 41 8.30 5.63 0.35
C LEU A 41 7.63 6.97 0.08
N TYR A 42 6.30 6.96 0.08
CA TYR A 42 5.51 8.17 -0.12
C TYR A 42 5.67 9.12 1.07
N THR A 43 5.81 10.41 0.78
CA THR A 43 5.64 11.46 1.79
C THR A 43 4.18 11.59 2.22
N ALA A 44 3.90 12.39 3.25
CA ALA A 44 2.53 12.66 3.69
C ALA A 44 1.68 13.28 2.56
N GLU A 45 2.26 14.25 1.85
CA GLU A 45 1.63 14.90 0.69
C GLU A 45 1.31 13.87 -0.39
N GLU A 46 2.28 13.01 -0.73
CA GLU A 46 2.10 11.99 -1.76
C GLU A 46 1.06 10.94 -1.34
N LEU A 47 1.03 10.51 -0.09
CA LEU A 47 0.00 9.59 0.42
C LEU A 47 -1.42 10.15 0.26
N SER A 48 -1.57 11.47 0.47
CA SER A 48 -2.85 12.17 0.33
C SER A 48 -3.22 12.50 -1.12
N ALA A 49 -2.24 12.55 -2.02
CA ALA A 49 -2.43 12.96 -3.40
C ALA A 49 -3.45 12.08 -4.13
N LYS A 50 -4.36 12.74 -4.86
CA LYS A 50 -5.43 12.10 -5.62
C LYS A 50 -4.84 11.54 -6.92
N ILE A 51 -5.08 10.26 -7.17
CA ILE A 51 -4.75 9.53 -8.39
C ILE A 51 -6.03 8.97 -9.00
N THR A 52 -5.97 8.60 -10.27
CA THR A 52 -7.08 7.93 -10.97
C THR A 52 -6.64 6.54 -11.40
N ILE A 53 -7.36 5.52 -10.97
CA ILE A 53 -7.17 4.12 -11.39
C ILE A 53 -8.48 3.67 -12.02
N ASP A 54 -8.45 3.39 -13.33
CA ASP A 54 -9.61 2.90 -14.08
C ASP A 54 -10.88 3.77 -13.87
N GLY A 55 -10.71 5.09 -13.96
CA GLY A 55 -11.76 6.08 -13.76
C GLY A 55 -12.20 6.30 -12.29
N LEU A 56 -11.66 5.54 -11.32
CA LEU A 56 -11.88 5.77 -9.90
C LEU A 56 -10.82 6.71 -9.34
N VAL A 57 -11.26 7.86 -8.80
CA VAL A 57 -10.39 8.79 -8.08
C VAL A 57 -10.22 8.33 -6.64
N VAL A 58 -8.97 8.14 -6.21
CA VAL A 58 -8.58 7.73 -4.85
C VAL A 58 -7.31 8.46 -4.42
N SER A 59 -7.04 8.59 -3.12
CA SER A 59 -5.71 8.98 -2.64
C SER A 59 -4.73 7.81 -2.77
N ASN A 60 -3.43 8.07 -2.96
CA ASN A 60 -2.39 7.03 -3.10
C ASN A 60 -2.43 5.97 -2.00
N VAL A 61 -2.68 6.38 -0.74
CA VAL A 61 -2.83 5.44 0.39
C VAL A 61 -3.89 4.35 0.16
N TYR A 62 -4.90 4.64 -0.67
CA TYR A 62 -6.00 3.75 -1.03
C TYR A 62 -5.90 3.18 -2.46
N ALA A 63 -4.75 3.30 -3.13
CA ALA A 63 -4.59 2.85 -4.52
C ALA A 63 -4.99 1.38 -4.73
N LEU A 64 -4.69 0.49 -3.77
CA LEU A 64 -5.10 -0.92 -3.84
C LEU A 64 -6.61 -1.12 -3.99
N LYS A 65 -7.42 -0.22 -3.43
CA LYS A 65 -8.88 -0.30 -3.58
C LYS A 65 -9.32 0.01 -5.01
N GLY A 66 -8.61 0.93 -5.68
CA GLY A 66 -8.77 1.17 -7.12
C GLY A 66 -8.44 -0.07 -7.92
N TYR A 67 -7.25 -0.64 -7.73
CA TYR A 67 -6.83 -1.85 -8.45
C TYR A 67 -7.73 -3.05 -8.19
N VAL A 68 -8.10 -3.30 -6.93
CA VAL A 68 -9.00 -4.41 -6.57
C VAL A 68 -10.35 -4.30 -7.28
N LYS A 69 -10.90 -3.09 -7.41
CA LYS A 69 -12.17 -2.89 -8.11
C LYS A 69 -12.09 -3.37 -9.56
N THR A 70 -10.98 -3.12 -10.23
CA THR A 70 -10.75 -3.52 -11.63
C THR A 70 -10.40 -5.01 -11.75
N ILE A 71 -9.48 -5.54 -10.94
CA ILE A 71 -8.95 -6.91 -11.13
C ILE A 71 -9.85 -8.00 -10.55
N LYS A 72 -10.69 -7.69 -9.54
CA LYS A 72 -11.54 -8.67 -8.86
C LYS A 72 -12.55 -9.32 -9.81
N GLU A 73 -12.97 -8.61 -10.85
CA GLU A 73 -13.88 -9.16 -11.87
C GLU A 73 -13.24 -10.32 -12.65
N PHE A 74 -11.92 -10.29 -12.82
CA PHE A 74 -11.16 -11.31 -13.57
C PHE A 74 -10.57 -12.40 -12.67
N LEU A 75 -10.04 -12.02 -11.50
CA LEU A 75 -9.34 -12.94 -10.59
C LEU A 75 -10.27 -13.58 -9.54
N GLY A 76 -11.47 -13.05 -9.37
CA GLY A 76 -12.40 -13.50 -8.35
C GLY A 76 -12.06 -12.96 -6.95
N PRO A 77 -12.48 -13.65 -5.86
CA PRO A 77 -12.45 -13.09 -4.51
C PRO A 77 -11.07 -13.04 -3.87
N ASN A 78 -10.07 -13.73 -4.43
CA ASN A 78 -8.73 -13.87 -3.87
C ASN A 78 -7.69 -13.64 -4.96
N THR A 79 -6.53 -13.12 -4.55
CA THR A 79 -5.26 -13.23 -5.28
C THR A 79 -4.33 -14.19 -4.54
N MET A 80 -3.10 -14.34 -4.99
CA MET A 80 -2.10 -15.23 -4.40
C MET A 80 -0.76 -14.53 -4.23
N ASP A 81 -0.01 -14.98 -3.22
CA ASP A 81 1.40 -14.65 -3.11
C ASP A 81 2.28 -15.57 -3.97
N GLN A 82 3.58 -15.28 -4.03
CA GLN A 82 4.56 -16.05 -4.79
C GLN A 82 4.72 -17.52 -4.34
N LYS A 83 4.10 -17.93 -3.23
CA LYS A 83 4.06 -19.31 -2.73
C LYS A 83 2.70 -19.98 -2.93
N GLY A 84 1.76 -19.31 -3.61
CA GLY A 84 0.40 -19.80 -3.83
C GLY A 84 -0.53 -19.65 -2.62
N ASN A 85 -0.13 -18.90 -1.58
CA ASN A 85 -1.03 -18.63 -0.47
C ASN A 85 -2.09 -17.62 -0.91
N GLN A 86 -3.35 -17.92 -0.64
CA GLN A 86 -4.44 -17.03 -0.99
C GLN A 86 -4.44 -15.77 -0.12
N PHE A 87 -4.74 -14.64 -0.75
CA PHE A 87 -4.94 -13.36 -0.11
C PHE A 87 -6.28 -12.78 -0.55
N SER A 88 -7.13 -12.39 0.40
CA SER A 88 -8.46 -11.87 0.07
C SER A 88 -8.39 -10.51 -0.60
N MET A 89 -9.12 -10.34 -1.71
CA MET A 89 -9.29 -9.04 -2.37
C MET A 89 -9.89 -7.99 -1.43
N LEU A 90 -10.73 -8.41 -0.47
CA LEU A 90 -11.28 -7.52 0.56
C LEU A 90 -10.17 -6.92 1.42
N MET A 91 -9.25 -7.78 1.87
CA MET A 91 -8.13 -7.37 2.71
C MET A 91 -7.09 -6.58 1.92
N LEU A 92 -6.92 -6.89 0.63
CA LEU A 92 -6.04 -6.14 -0.24
C LEU A 92 -6.58 -4.71 -0.41
N ALA A 93 -7.88 -4.54 -0.65
CA ALA A 93 -8.51 -3.23 -0.74
C ALA A 93 -8.48 -2.44 0.58
N ALA A 94 -8.50 -3.13 1.72
CA ALA A 94 -8.40 -2.49 3.04
C ALA A 94 -6.96 -2.09 3.41
N SER A 95 -5.96 -2.69 2.77
CA SER A 95 -4.54 -2.44 3.03
C SER A 95 -4.12 -1.02 2.62
N LYS A 96 -2.98 -0.56 3.13
CA LYS A 96 -2.52 0.83 2.94
C LYS A 96 -1.21 0.85 2.18
N VAL A 97 -1.20 1.53 1.04
CA VAL A 97 0.02 1.73 0.26
C VAL A 97 0.92 2.72 0.97
N ILE A 98 2.21 2.43 0.97
CA ILE A 98 3.24 3.21 1.65
C ILE A 98 4.39 3.63 0.73
N GLY A 99 4.50 3.03 -0.45
CA GLY A 99 5.55 3.37 -1.40
C GLY A 99 5.37 2.67 -2.73
N HIS A 100 6.30 2.92 -3.66
CA HIS A 100 6.23 2.39 -5.01
C HIS A 100 7.61 2.17 -5.61
N ASP A 101 7.66 1.29 -6.61
CA ASP A 101 8.77 1.17 -7.55
C ASP A 101 8.27 0.61 -8.89
N ASN A 102 8.58 1.30 -9.99
CA ASN A 102 8.27 0.85 -11.35
C ASN A 102 6.83 0.33 -11.53
N GLY A 103 5.84 1.01 -10.93
CA GLY A 103 4.43 0.63 -10.98
C GLY A 103 4.00 -0.39 -9.92
N ASN A 104 4.93 -1.11 -9.28
CA ASN A 104 4.64 -1.96 -8.14
C ASN A 104 4.35 -1.12 -6.89
N LEU A 105 3.46 -1.61 -6.04
CA LEU A 105 3.03 -0.92 -4.83
C LEU A 105 3.50 -1.65 -3.59
N LEU A 106 4.23 -0.96 -2.74
CA LEU A 106 4.58 -1.46 -1.41
C LEU A 106 3.47 -1.09 -0.42
N PHE A 107 2.99 -2.05 0.36
CA PHE A 107 1.85 -1.83 1.24
C PHE A 107 1.95 -2.54 2.59
N LEU A 108 1.20 -2.01 3.55
CA LEU A 108 0.94 -2.59 4.87
C LEU A 108 -0.32 -3.45 4.83
N ASP A 109 -0.17 -4.72 5.21
CA ASP A 109 -1.27 -5.67 5.29
C ASP A 109 -2.31 -5.23 6.33
N ALA A 110 -3.58 -5.13 5.91
CA ALA A 110 -4.69 -4.76 6.78
C ALA A 110 -4.96 -5.74 7.93
N HIS A 111 -4.50 -7.00 7.83
CA HIS A 111 -4.73 -7.97 8.90
C HIS A 111 -3.99 -7.62 10.19
N ASP A 112 -2.79 -7.04 10.09
CA ASP A 112 -1.91 -6.80 11.23
C ASP A 112 -1.28 -5.39 11.28
N SER A 113 -1.44 -4.60 10.22
CA SER A 113 -0.86 -3.27 10.00
C SER A 113 0.66 -3.24 10.21
N LYS A 114 1.35 -4.35 9.96
CA LYS A 114 2.78 -4.55 10.25
C LYS A 114 3.51 -5.26 9.13
N SER A 115 2.90 -6.28 8.54
CA SER A 115 3.48 -7.09 7.47
C SER A 115 3.52 -6.30 6.18
N ILE A 116 4.64 -6.41 5.46
CA ILE A 116 4.89 -5.68 4.23
C ILE A 116 4.78 -6.63 3.05
N TYR A 117 4.02 -6.21 2.04
CA TYR A 117 3.85 -6.92 0.78
C TYR A 117 4.09 -5.96 -0.38
N ILE A 118 4.39 -6.53 -1.53
CA ILE A 118 4.39 -5.84 -2.81
C ILE A 118 3.18 -6.34 -3.60
N PHE A 119 2.39 -5.42 -4.14
CA PHE A 119 1.36 -5.73 -5.11
C PHE A 119 1.87 -5.40 -6.51
N HIS A 120 1.68 -6.35 -7.43
CA HIS A 120 2.10 -6.25 -8.83
C HIS A 120 0.87 -6.02 -9.71
N PRO A 121 0.54 -4.77 -10.10
CA PRO A 121 -0.71 -4.49 -10.81
C PRO A 121 -0.86 -5.23 -12.13
N ASP A 122 0.25 -5.48 -12.84
CA ASP A 122 0.26 -6.14 -14.15
C ASP A 122 -0.22 -7.60 -14.09
N GLY A 123 0.13 -8.33 -13.02
CA GLY A 123 -0.27 -9.73 -12.79
C GLY A 123 -1.43 -9.87 -11.81
N GLY A 124 -1.68 -8.84 -11.00
CA GLY A 124 -2.64 -8.87 -9.90
C GLY A 124 -2.20 -9.75 -8.72
N ASP A 125 -0.97 -10.25 -8.71
CA ASP A 125 -0.38 -11.11 -7.68
C ASP A 125 0.41 -10.31 -6.63
N LEU A 126 0.87 -11.02 -5.61
CA LEU A 126 1.55 -10.45 -4.44
C LEU A 126 2.93 -11.07 -4.22
N THR A 127 3.84 -10.26 -3.71
CA THR A 127 5.07 -10.75 -3.08
C THR A 127 5.03 -10.47 -1.59
N LYS A 128 5.00 -11.52 -0.78
CA LYS A 128 5.22 -11.40 0.66
C LYS A 128 6.69 -11.18 0.96
N THR A 129 7.01 -10.05 1.58
CA THR A 129 8.39 -9.69 1.94
C THR A 129 8.77 -10.26 3.31
N LYS A 130 10.06 -10.23 3.64
CA LYS A 130 10.55 -10.52 5.01
C LYS A 130 10.48 -9.30 5.94
N LEU A 131 10.16 -8.12 5.42
CA LEU A 131 10.16 -6.88 6.17
C LEU A 131 8.89 -6.71 7.00
N LYS A 132 9.05 -5.91 8.06
CA LYS A 132 7.95 -5.41 8.88
C LYS A 132 8.11 -3.91 9.04
N LEU A 133 7.00 -3.21 9.28
CA LEU A 133 6.99 -1.76 9.48
C LEU A 133 8.02 -1.28 10.51
N ASN A 134 8.12 -1.96 11.64
CA ASN A 134 9.09 -1.59 12.68
C ASN A 134 10.55 -1.75 12.23
N THR A 135 10.85 -2.67 11.31
CA THR A 135 12.19 -2.83 10.74
C THR A 135 12.52 -1.67 9.80
N ILE A 136 11.53 -1.23 9.00
CA ILE A 136 11.65 -0.04 8.14
C ILE A 136 11.96 1.20 8.99
N ILE A 137 11.19 1.41 10.07
CA ILE A 137 11.34 2.59 10.93
C ILE A 137 12.68 2.59 11.69
N LYS A 138 13.18 1.41 12.12
CA LYS A 138 14.40 1.30 12.94
C LYS A 138 15.70 1.45 12.16
N ASN A 139 15.68 1.25 10.85
CA ASN A 139 16.88 1.30 10.00
C ASN A 139 17.07 2.68 9.32
N ALA A 140 16.43 3.74 9.83
CA ALA A 140 16.62 5.13 9.40
C ALA A 140 17.73 5.87 10.14
#